data_AF-A0A3N5H5M0-F1
#
_entry.id   AF-A0A3N5H5M0-F1
#
_cell.length_a   1.000
_cell.length_b   1.000
_cell.length_c   1.000
_cell.angle_alpha   90.00
_cell.angle_beta   90.00
_cell.angle_gamma   90.00
#
_symmetry.space_group_name_H-M   'P 1'
#
loop_
_entity.id
_entity.type
_entity.pdbx_description
1 polymer ?
#
loop_
_entity_poly.entity_id
_entity_poly.type
_entity_poly.pdbx_seq_one_letter_code
_entity_poly.pdbx_strand_id
1 'polypeptide(L)'
;MVEGSLPYVKPGSLLLGDWEQYTPFMYYQLINGERTDIVPRLPLDRWPEQVAKARAAGQPVYFMRPTTDLIGTPYLSMAGPLIYLGTA
;
A
#
# COMPACT_ATOMS: atom_id res chain seq x y z
N MET A 1 -0.71 13.53 -2.93
CA MET A 1 0.24 13.36 -4.04
C MET A 1 1.13 12.19 -3.68
N VAL A 2 1.31 11.22 -4.58
CA VAL A 2 1.97 9.92 -4.32
C VAL A 2 3.39 10.07 -3.74
N GLU A 3 4.11 11.12 -4.13
CA GLU A 3 5.47 11.43 -3.68
C GLU A 3 5.56 11.70 -2.18
N GLY A 4 4.56 12.38 -1.61
CA GLY A 4 4.51 12.67 -0.16
C GLY A 4 4.25 11.41 0.69
N SER A 5 3.87 10.30 0.07
CA SER A 5 3.57 9.03 0.74
C SER A 5 4.81 8.17 0.98
N LEU A 6 5.80 8.29 0.09
CA LEU A 6 6.93 7.36 0.01
C LEU A 6 7.70 7.27 1.34
N PRO A 7 8.11 8.37 2.01
CA PRO A 7 8.94 8.28 3.20
C PRO A 7 8.33 7.50 4.38
N TYR A 8 7.01 7.32 4.38
CA TYR A 8 6.26 6.67 5.47
C TYR A 8 6.08 5.16 5.29
N VAL A 9 6.42 4.62 4.12
CA VAL A 9 6.28 3.19 3.81
C VAL A 9 7.52 2.44 4.26
N LYS A 10 7.35 1.42 5.11
CA LYS A 10 8.45 0.54 5.53
C LYS A 10 9.00 -0.27 4.34
N PRO A 11 10.31 -0.59 4.30
CA PRO A 11 10.83 -1.51 3.29
C PRO A 11 10.15 -2.89 3.33
N GLY A 12 10.00 -3.52 2.16
CA GLY A 12 9.35 -4.84 2.02
C GLY A 12 7.82 -4.83 2.16
N SER A 13 7.21 -3.65 2.22
CA SER A 13 5.76 -3.50 2.39
C SER A 13 4.98 -3.81 1.12
N LEU A 14 3.75 -4.27 1.32
CA LEU A 14 2.71 -4.29 0.30
C LEU A 14 2.00 -2.93 0.26
N LEU A 15 1.94 -2.32 -0.92
CA LEU A 15 1.23 -1.06 -1.14
C LEU A 15 0.08 -1.26 -2.13
N LEU A 16 -1.16 -1.07 -1.66
CA LEU A 16 -2.38 -1.29 -2.43
C LEU A 16 -3.00 0.04 -2.85
N GLY A 17 -3.35 0.18 -4.13
CA GLY A 17 -4.00 1.38 -4.67
C GLY A 17 -4.76 1.06 -5.96
N ASP A 18 -5.48 2.04 -6.49
CA ASP A 18 -6.11 1.91 -7.81
C ASP A 18 -5.10 2.25 -8.94
N TRP A 19 -5.57 2.18 -10.19
CA TRP A 19 -4.74 2.40 -11.36
C TRP A 19 -4.05 3.77 -11.34
N GLU A 20 -4.76 4.80 -10.88
CA GLU A 20 -4.31 6.18 -10.81
C GLU A 20 -3.20 6.39 -9.77
N GLN A 21 -3.16 5.63 -8.67
CA GLN A 21 -2.05 5.69 -7.71
C GLN A 21 -0.92 4.70 -8.02
N TYR A 22 -1.26 3.53 -8.58
CA TYR A 22 -0.29 2.50 -8.96
C TYR A 22 0.64 2.97 -10.10
N THR A 23 0.08 3.63 -11.12
CA THR A 23 0.84 4.00 -12.32
C THR A 23 1.99 4.98 -12.03
N PRO A 24 1.78 6.08 -11.26
CA PRO A 24 2.89 6.93 -10.82
C PRO A 24 3.94 6.16 -10.02
N PHE A 25 3.52 5.25 -9.13
CA PHE A 25 4.43 4.41 -8.35
C PHE A 25 5.33 3.52 -9.22
N MET A 26 4.74 2.88 -10.23
CA MET A 26 5.48 2.08 -11.20
C MET A 26 6.46 2.93 -12.00
N TYR A 27 6.10 4.17 -12.35
CA TYR A 27 7.01 5.08 -13.05
C TYR A 27 8.23 5.41 -12.17
N TYR A 28 8.03 5.77 -10.90
CA TYR A 28 9.15 6.05 -9.98
C TYR A 28 10.08 4.84 -9.83
N GLN A 29 9.53 3.62 -9.75
CA GLN A 29 10.33 2.41 -9.62
C GLN A 29 11.08 2.04 -10.90
N LEU A 30 10.38 2.00 -12.04
CA LEU A 30 10.94 1.47 -13.29
C LEU A 30 11.79 2.49 -14.02
N ILE A 31 11.45 3.77 -13.95
CA ILE A 31 12.13 4.83 -14.70
C ILE A 31 13.15 5.56 -13.83
N ASN A 32 12.78 5.92 -12.59
CA ASN A 32 13.68 6.67 -11.71
C ASN A 32 14.55 5.77 -10.80
N GLY A 33 14.24 4.48 -10.71
CA GLY A 33 14.95 3.55 -9.81
C GLY A 33 14.68 3.82 -8.32
N GLU A 34 13.60 4.53 -7.98
CA GLU A 34 13.27 4.91 -6.62
C GLU A 34 12.46 3.82 -5.92
N ARG A 35 12.73 3.61 -4.62
CA ARG A 35 11.92 2.74 -3.74
C ARG A 35 11.62 1.34 -4.29
N THR A 36 12.64 0.70 -4.87
CA THR A 36 12.57 -0.70 -5.35
C THR A 36 12.33 -1.73 -4.24
N ASP A 37 12.36 -1.31 -2.98
CA ASP A 37 12.09 -2.09 -1.78
C ASP A 37 10.58 -2.26 -1.48
N ILE A 38 9.69 -1.54 -2.16
CA ILE A 38 8.22 -1.67 -1.99
C ILE A 38 7.62 -2.48 -3.13
N VAL A 39 6.54 -3.22 -2.85
CA VAL A 39 5.76 -3.90 -3.89
C VAL A 39 4.39 -3.22 -4.05
N PRO A 40 4.21 -2.31 -5.02
CA PRO A 40 2.89 -1.81 -5.37
C PRO A 40 2.08 -2.91 -6.07
N ARG A 41 0.77 -3.02 -5.78
CA ARG A 41 -0.11 -4.04 -6.38
C ARG A 41 -1.46 -3.48 -6.84
N LEU A 42 -1.95 -4.09 -7.92
CA LEU A 42 -3.31 -3.99 -8.46
C LEU A 42 -3.93 -5.40 -8.55
N PRO A 43 -5.27 -5.50 -8.58
CA PRO A 43 -6.25 -4.45 -8.30
C PRO A 43 -6.67 -4.45 -6.82
N LEU A 44 -7.32 -3.37 -6.37
CA LEU A 44 -7.92 -3.30 -5.03
C LEU A 44 -9.11 -4.24 -4.85
N ASP A 45 -9.70 -4.79 -5.92
CA ASP A 45 -10.88 -5.67 -5.87
C ASP A 45 -10.67 -6.98 -5.10
N ARG A 46 -9.42 -7.46 -5.00
CA ARG A 46 -9.03 -8.66 -4.25
C ARG A 46 -8.14 -8.33 -3.05
N TRP A 47 -8.28 -7.13 -2.49
CA TRP A 47 -7.44 -6.68 -1.39
C TRP A 47 -7.47 -7.61 -0.15
N PRO A 48 -8.59 -8.26 0.24
CA PRO A 48 -8.59 -9.11 1.45
C PRO A 48 -7.65 -10.31 1.34
N GLU A 49 -7.62 -10.96 0.17
CA GLU A 49 -6.71 -12.09 -0.12
C GLU A 49 -5.25 -11.63 -0.10
N GLN A 50 -4.96 -10.48 -0.70
CA GLN A 50 -3.63 -9.89 -0.75
C GLN A 50 -3.13 -9.51 0.66
N VAL A 51 -4.02 -8.95 1.49
CA VAL A 51 -3.73 -8.66 2.91
C VAL A 51 -3.45 -9.94 3.68
N ALA A 52 -4.27 -10.98 3.53
CA ALA A 52 -4.06 -12.25 4.21
C ALA A 52 -2.68 -12.85 3.86
N LYS A 53 -2.31 -12.82 2.57
CA LYS A 53 -1.00 -13.28 2.11
C LYS A 53 0.15 -12.44 2.66
N ALA A 54 0.02 -11.11 2.64
CA ALA A 54 1.03 -10.21 3.18
C ALA A 54 1.22 -10.43 4.69
N ARG A 55 0.14 -10.60 5.45
CA ARG A 55 0.19 -10.90 6.89
C ARG A 55 0.86 -12.23 7.17
N ALA A 56 0.52 -13.28 6.42
CA ALA A 56 1.19 -14.58 6.54
C ALA A 56 2.71 -14.50 6.25
N ALA A 57 3.12 -13.54 5.41
CA ALA A 57 4.52 -13.27 5.09
C ALA A 57 5.19 -12.24 6.02
N GLY A 58 4.52 -11.74 7.07
CA GLY A 58 5.05 -10.70 7.95
C GLY A 58 5.26 -9.33 7.29
N GLN A 59 4.59 -9.09 6.15
CA GLN A 59 4.73 -7.86 5.39
C GLN A 59 3.79 -6.77 5.93
N PRO A 60 4.30 -5.56 6.19
CA PRO A 60 3.44 -4.41 6.47
C PRO A 60 2.55 -4.07 5.26
N VAL A 61 1.31 -3.64 5.53
CA VAL A 61 0.34 -3.30 4.48
C VAL A 61 -0.08 -1.84 4.59
N TYR A 62 -0.06 -1.15 3.45
CA TYR A 62 -0.50 0.22 3.30
C TYR A 62 -1.48 0.35 2.13
N PHE A 63 -2.49 1.21 2.29
CA PHE A 63 -3.42 1.58 1.23
C PHE A 63 -3.20 3.04 0.81
N MET A 64 -3.19 3.28 -0.50
CA MET A 64 -3.00 4.59 -1.12
C MET A 64 -4.28 5.44 -1.14
N ARG A 65 -5.44 4.80 -0.91
CA ARG A 65 -6.73 5.44 -0.75
C ARG A 65 -7.65 4.62 0.16
N PRO A 66 -8.65 5.23 0.78
CA PRO A 66 -9.75 4.47 1.36
C PRO A 66 -10.55 3.78 0.23
N THR A 67 -10.83 2.50 0.41
CA THR A 67 -11.91 1.80 -0.27
C THR A 67 -13.13 1.87 0.64
N THR A 68 -14.33 1.92 0.09
CA THR A 68 -15.58 1.89 0.88
C THR A 68 -15.61 0.68 1.82
N ASP A 69 -15.02 -0.42 1.39
CA ASP A 69 -15.00 -1.70 2.12
C ASP A 69 -13.93 -1.74 3.23
N LEU A 70 -13.03 -0.75 3.29
CA LEU A 70 -12.08 -0.60 4.41
C LEU A 70 -12.79 -0.05 5.66
N ILE A 71 -13.92 0.64 5.52
CA ILE A 71 -14.64 1.25 6.63
C ILE A 71 -15.11 0.16 7.61
N GLY A 72 -14.69 0.27 8.87
CA GLY A 72 -15.00 -0.72 9.91
C GLY A 72 -13.96 -1.82 10.09
N THR A 73 -12.88 -1.85 9.28
CA THR A 73 -11.75 -2.74 9.52
C THR A 73 -11.02 -2.31 10.80
N PRO A 74 -10.74 -3.23 11.75
CA PRO A 74 -9.98 -2.89 12.95
C PRO A 74 -8.52 -2.58 12.60
N TYR A 75 -7.86 -1.77 13.44
CA TYR A 75 -6.43 -1.42 13.35
C TYR A 75 -6.01 -0.55 12.16
N LEU A 76 -6.90 0.31 11.67
CA LEU A 76 -6.55 1.33 10.68
C LEU A 76 -5.89 2.55 11.36
N SER A 77 -4.75 2.99 10.82
CA SER A 77 -4.12 4.26 11.19
C SER A 77 -3.59 5.00 9.98
N MET A 78 -3.30 6.29 10.12
CA MET A 78 -2.69 7.09 9.06
C MET A 78 -1.16 7.08 9.21
N ALA A 79 -0.46 6.83 8.09
CA ALA A 79 0.99 6.93 7.96
C ALA A 79 1.31 7.94 6.85
N GLY A 80 1.29 9.23 7.20
CA GLY A 80 1.30 10.31 6.22
C GLY A 80 0.00 10.31 5.40
N PRO A 81 0.05 10.41 4.06
CA PRO A 81 -1.14 10.31 3.21
C PRO A 81 -1.63 8.86 2.98
N LEU A 82 -1.01 7.85 3.60
CA LEU A 82 -1.37 6.44 3.46
C LEU A 82 -2.17 5.93 4.65
N ILE A 83 -2.99 4.91 4.41
CA ILE A 83 -3.68 4.15 5.47
C ILE A 83 -2.84 2.91 5.77
N TYR A 84 -2.26 2.85 6.97
CA TYR A 84 -1.58 1.67 7.47
C TYR A 84 -2.61 0.70 8.08
N LEU A 85 -2.52 -0.56 7.69
CA LEU A 85 -3.29 -1.63 8.31
C LEU A 85 -2.40 -2.34 9.33
N GLY A 86 -2.61 -2.03 10.60
CA GLY A 86 -1.89 -2.64 11.71
C GLY A 86 -2.17 -4.14 11.87
N THR A 87 -1.33 -4.79 12.67
CA THR A 87 -1.59 -6.12 13.22
C THR A 87 -2.18 -5.97 14.62
N ALA A 88 -3.16 -6.83 14.95
CA ALA A 88 -3.62 -7.01 16.33
C ALA A 88 -2.49 -7.55 17.22
#